data_AF-A0A087UV08-F1
#
_entry.id   AF-A0A087UV08-F1
#
_cell.length_a   1.000
_cell.length_b   1.000
_cell.length_c   1.000
_cell.angle_alpha   90.00
_cell.angle_beta   90.00
_cell.angle_gamma   90.00
#
_symmetry.space_group_name_H-M   'P 1'
#
loop_
_entity.id
_entity.type
_entity.pdbx_description
1 polymer ?
#
loop_
_entity_poly.entity_id
_entity_poly.type
_entity_poly.pdbx_seq_one_letter_code
_entity_poly.pdbx_strand_id
1 'polypeptide(L)'
;MEKGSPAEELIKIFSPGGDSYGKALKQLKMRFGREELLIRVYIRDLLASVFQKQSCPKNSLRKLFDQLKSKLRSLKLLEVTRDKYAAMLFPVVESSLPEETLVAWERYRSAHRRV
;
A
#
# COMPACT_ATOMS: atom_id res chain seq x y z
N MET A 1 -4.54 18.33 11.63
CA MET A 1 -3.15 18.81 11.75
C MET A 1 -2.86 19.03 13.21
N GLU A 2 -1.68 18.62 13.66
CA GLU A 2 -1.25 18.84 15.04
C GLU A 2 -0.80 20.30 15.22
N LYS A 3 -1.17 20.91 16.35
CA LYS A 3 -0.74 22.26 16.73
C LYS A 3 0.77 22.26 17.00
N GLY A 4 1.47 23.28 16.50
CA GLY A 4 2.93 23.41 16.56
C GLY A 4 3.68 22.56 15.52
N SER A 5 2.98 21.89 14.61
CA SER A 5 3.64 21.09 13.58
C SER A 5 4.27 21.98 12.49
N PRO A 6 5.36 21.53 11.83
CA PRO A 6 5.96 22.25 10.70
C PRO A 6 4.99 22.50 9.54
N ALA A 7 3.95 21.66 9.40
CA ALA A 7 2.88 21.86 8.44
C ALA A 7 1.96 23.02 8.84
N GLU A 8 1.68 23.18 10.14
CA GLU A 8 0.84 24.27 10.67
C GLU A 8 1.54 25.61 10.53
N GLU A 9 2.83 25.68 10.88
CA GLU A 9 3.64 26.86 10.65
C GLU A 9 3.68 27.26 9.17
N LEU A 10 3.80 26.28 8.27
CA LEU A 10 3.81 26.54 6.83
C LEU A 10 2.47 27.14 6.34
N ILE A 11 1.33 26.66 6.84
CA ILE A 11 0.02 27.20 6.45
C ILE A 11 -0.18 28.62 6.99
N LYS A 12 0.29 28.91 8.21
CA LYS A 12 0.15 30.23 8.86
C LYS A 12 0.81 31.37 8.11
N ILE A 13 1.79 31.08 7.24
CA ILE A 13 2.49 32.08 6.42
C ILE A 13 1.59 32.60 5.27
N PHE A 14 0.56 31.86 4.88
CA PHE A 14 -0.33 32.26 3.80
C PHE A 14 -1.46 33.15 4.29
N SER A 15 -1.80 34.19 3.51
CA SER A 15 -2.96 35.05 3.79
C SER A 15 -4.27 34.27 3.65
N PRO A 16 -5.26 34.44 4.55
CA PRO A 16 -6.55 33.80 4.45
C PRO A 16 -7.34 34.37 3.25
N GLY A 17 -7.30 33.65 2.12
CA GLY A 17 -7.98 34.03 0.89
C GLY A 17 -8.00 32.89 -0.13
N GLY A 18 -9.02 32.89 -1.01
CA GLY A 18 -9.25 31.86 -2.04
C GLY A 18 -8.00 31.49 -2.85
N ASP A 19 -7.26 32.51 -3.28
CA ASP A 19 -6.06 32.37 -4.12
C ASP A 19 -4.84 31.80 -3.38
N SER A 20 -4.84 31.89 -2.05
CA SER A 20 -3.75 31.41 -1.20
C SER A 20 -3.83 29.91 -0.94
N TYR A 21 -5.03 29.31 -0.98
CA TYR A 21 -5.21 27.88 -0.70
C TYR A 21 -4.46 26.99 -1.69
N GLY A 22 -4.52 27.30 -2.99
CA GLY A 22 -3.81 26.55 -4.01
C GLY A 22 -2.27 26.59 -3.81
N LYS A 23 -1.74 27.76 -3.43
CA LYS A 23 -0.31 27.95 -3.15
C LYS A 23 0.12 27.21 -1.89
N ALA A 24 -0.68 27.28 -0.83
CA ALA A 24 -0.44 26.53 0.41
C ALA A 24 -0.47 25.02 0.17
N LEU A 25 -1.45 24.52 -0.58
CA LEU A 25 -1.55 23.09 -0.92
C LEU A 25 -0.35 22.62 -1.75
N LYS A 26 0.08 23.41 -2.75
CA LYS A 26 1.25 23.11 -3.57
C LYS A 26 2.53 23.03 -2.72
N GLN A 27 2.72 23.98 -1.81
CA GLN A 27 3.87 24.01 -0.91
C GLN A 27 3.86 22.86 0.10
N LEU A 28 2.70 22.50 0.65
CA LEU A 28 2.54 21.32 1.50
C LEU A 28 2.89 20.04 0.74
N LYS A 29 2.38 19.87 -0.49
CA LYS A 29 2.71 18.72 -1.33
C LYS A 29 4.20 18.67 -1.66
N MET A 30 4.83 19.80 -1.98
CA MET A 30 6.26 19.85 -2.28
C MET A 30 7.12 19.49 -1.06
N ARG A 31 6.76 19.99 0.13
CA ARG A 31 7.53 19.79 1.36
C ARG A 31 7.32 18.40 1.96
N PHE A 32 6.08 17.90 1.97
CA PHE A 32 5.67 16.70 2.70
C PHE A 32 5.16 15.56 1.81
N GLY A 33 4.69 15.85 0.60
CA GLY A 33 4.20 14.87 -0.38
C GLY A 33 5.32 14.21 -1.17
N ARG A 34 6.36 13.71 -0.50
CA ARG A 34 7.49 13.01 -1.13
C ARG A 34 7.07 11.62 -1.57
N GLU A 35 6.55 11.52 -2.78
CA GLU A 35 5.97 10.29 -3.35
C GLU A 35 6.94 9.10 -3.29
N GLU A 36 8.22 9.30 -3.63
CA GLU A 36 9.22 8.23 -3.55
C GLU A 36 9.39 7.63 -2.15
N LEU A 37 9.35 8.47 -1.11
CA LEU A 37 9.43 8.01 0.27
C LEU A 37 8.16 7.25 0.67
N LEU A 38 6.99 7.75 0.25
CA LEU A 38 5.71 7.08 0.48
C LEU A 38 5.71 5.70 -0.20
N ILE A 39 6.16 5.60 -1.45
CA ILE A 39 6.30 4.31 -2.16
C ILE A 39 7.17 3.34 -1.36
N ARG A 40 8.35 3.79 -0.89
CA ARG A 40 9.25 2.95 -0.07
C ARG A 40 8.60 2.46 1.21
N VAL A 41 7.89 3.33 1.93
CA VAL A 41 7.17 2.97 3.16
C VAL A 41 6.08 1.96 2.87
N TYR A 42 5.27 2.18 1.83
CA TYR A 42 4.20 1.26 1.45
C TYR A 42 4.72 -0.12 1.04
N ILE A 43 5.82 -0.18 0.28
CA ILE A 43 6.46 -1.46 -0.10
C ILE A 43 7.00 -2.16 1.14
N ARG A 44 7.71 -1.45 2.02
CA ARG A 44 8.26 -2.05 3.25
C ARG A 44 7.16 -2.61 4.16
N ASP A 45 6.09 -1.85 4.38
CA ASP A 45 4.94 -2.29 5.18
C ASP A 45 4.24 -3.50 4.55
N LEU A 46 4.12 -3.51 3.22
CA LEU A 46 3.55 -4.62 2.47
C LEU A 46 4.37 -5.88 2.70
N LEU A 47 5.69 -5.81 2.50
CA LEU A 47 6.60 -6.94 2.73
C LEU A 47 6.55 -7.41 4.19
N ALA A 48 6.61 -6.50 5.16
CA ALA A 48 6.51 -6.84 6.58
C ALA A 48 5.20 -7.58 6.90
N SER A 49 4.08 -7.16 6.31
CA SER A 49 2.77 -7.80 6.49
C SER A 49 2.74 -9.23 5.94
N VAL A 50 3.48 -9.49 4.86
CA VAL A 50 3.60 -10.82 4.26
C VAL A 50 4.51 -11.72 5.10
N PHE A 51 5.66 -11.22 5.55
CA PHE A 51 6.63 -12.01 6.32
C PHE A 51 6.19 -12.32 7.76
N GLN A 52 5.44 -11.43 8.43
CA GLN A 52 4.96 -11.68 9.79
C GLN A 52 3.94 -12.83 9.91
N LYS A 53 3.38 -13.31 8.79
CA LYS A 53 2.22 -14.21 8.79
C LYS A 53 2.53 -15.69 8.64
N GLN A 54 3.81 -16.08 8.52
CA GLN A 54 4.25 -17.49 8.54
C GLN A 54 3.80 -18.27 9.80
N SER A 55 3.26 -17.59 10.83
CA SER A 55 2.94 -18.16 12.14
C SER A 55 1.43 -18.27 12.48
N CYS A 56 0.48 -17.89 11.60
CA CYS A 56 -0.95 -17.83 11.99
C CYS A 56 -1.92 -18.60 11.06
N PRO A 57 -2.66 -19.63 11.55
CA PRO A 57 -3.12 -20.69 10.63
C PRO A 57 -4.48 -20.48 9.94
N LYS A 58 -5.44 -19.68 10.44
CA LYS A 58 -6.83 -19.70 9.88
C LYS A 58 -7.60 -18.37 9.81
N ASN A 59 -7.35 -17.42 10.72
CA ASN A 59 -8.00 -16.08 10.70
C ASN A 59 -7.15 -15.00 9.99
N SER A 60 -6.14 -15.43 9.24
CA SER A 60 -5.03 -14.63 8.73
C SER A 60 -5.20 -14.20 7.26
N LEU A 61 -5.81 -15.04 6.41
CA LEU A 61 -5.83 -14.82 4.95
C LEU A 61 -6.66 -13.60 4.54
N ARG A 62 -7.88 -13.46 5.07
CA ARG A 62 -8.75 -12.32 4.74
C ARG A 62 -8.13 -10.99 5.18
N LYS A 63 -7.57 -10.95 6.39
CA LYS A 63 -6.86 -9.76 6.90
C LYS A 63 -5.64 -9.43 6.03
N LEU A 64 -4.85 -10.45 5.65
CA LEU A 64 -3.72 -10.27 4.75
C LEU A 64 -4.18 -9.73 3.38
N PHE A 65 -5.25 -10.28 2.81
CA PHE A 65 -5.82 -9.79 1.56
C PHE A 65 -6.26 -8.31 1.67
N ASP A 66 -6.99 -7.95 2.73
CA ASP A 66 -7.45 -6.58 2.93
C ASP A 66 -6.28 -5.60 3.12
N GLN A 67 -5.24 -6.02 3.86
CA GLN A 67 -4.01 -5.24 4.05
C GLN A 67 -3.25 -5.06 2.73
N LEU A 68 -3.00 -6.14 1.98
CA LEU A 68 -2.35 -6.10 0.68
C LEU A 68 -3.12 -5.21 -0.29
N LYS A 69 -4.44 -5.39 -0.38
CA LYS A 69 -5.31 -4.60 -1.26
C LYS A 69 -5.28 -3.11 -0.93
N SER A 70 -5.28 -2.76 0.36
CA SER A 70 -5.17 -1.38 0.82
C SER A 70 -3.84 -0.76 0.38
N LYS A 71 -2.72 -1.43 0.65
CA LYS A 71 -1.37 -0.94 0.28
C LYS A 71 -1.18 -0.85 -1.23
N LEU A 72 -1.65 -1.83 -2.00
CA LEU A 72 -1.63 -1.82 -3.46
C LEU A 72 -2.47 -0.67 -4.05
N ARG A 73 -3.60 -0.33 -3.43
CA ARG A 73 -4.41 0.83 -3.84
C ARG A 73 -3.64 2.14 -3.62
N SER A 74 -2.96 2.30 -2.48
CA SER A 74 -2.11 3.46 -2.23
C SER A 74 -0.97 3.57 -3.24
N LEU A 75 -0.32 2.45 -3.58
CA LEU A 75 0.72 2.42 -4.62
C LEU A 75 0.18 2.80 -6.01
N LYS A 76 -1.03 2.35 -6.35
CA LYS A 76 -1.71 2.74 -7.61
C LYS A 76 -1.99 4.24 -7.69
N LEU A 77 -2.36 4.87 -6.56
CA LEU A 77 -2.56 6.32 -6.49
C LEU A 77 -1.26 7.12 -6.68
N LEU A 78 -0.12 6.51 -6.38
CA LEU A 78 1.22 7.07 -6.60
C LEU A 78 1.81 6.66 -7.96
N GLU A 79 0.95 6.29 -8.92
CA GLU A 79 1.33 5.89 -10.29
C GLU A 79 2.33 4.72 -10.37
N VAL A 80 2.40 3.90 -9.32
CA VAL A 80 3.12 2.64 -9.35
C VAL A 80 2.24 1.61 -10.05
N THR A 81 2.57 1.35 -11.31
CA THR A 81 1.83 0.38 -12.14
C THR A 81 2.07 -1.05 -11.67
N ARG A 82 1.11 -1.92 -11.98
CA ARG A 82 1.17 -3.34 -11.65
C ARG A 82 2.45 -4.01 -12.15
N ASP A 83 2.89 -3.65 -13.35
CA ASP A 83 4.06 -4.24 -13.99
C ASP A 83 5.35 -3.98 -13.21
N LYS A 84 5.43 -2.87 -12.46
CA LYS A 84 6.59 -2.51 -11.63
C LYS A 84 6.75 -3.39 -10.39
N TYR A 85 5.65 -3.95 -9.86
CA TYR A 85 5.69 -4.73 -8.61
C TYR A 85 5.25 -6.18 -8.76
N ALA A 86 4.52 -6.55 -9.82
CA ALA A 86 3.90 -7.86 -9.96
C ALA A 86 4.92 -9.00 -9.96
N ALA A 87 6.01 -8.85 -10.71
CA ALA A 87 7.08 -9.86 -10.79
C ALA A 87 7.74 -10.13 -9.43
N MET A 88 7.81 -9.12 -8.55
CA MET A 88 8.34 -9.28 -7.19
C MET A 88 7.27 -9.78 -6.20
N LEU A 89 6.06 -9.23 -6.26
CA LEU A 89 5.02 -9.48 -5.26
C LEU A 89 4.36 -10.85 -5.40
N PHE A 90 4.23 -11.39 -6.62
CA PHE A 90 3.61 -12.71 -6.79
C PHE A 90 4.38 -13.81 -6.03
N PRO A 91 5.70 -13.99 -6.23
CA PRO A 91 6.47 -15.00 -5.48
C PRO A 91 6.46 -14.76 -3.96
N VAL A 92 6.52 -13.50 -3.54
CA VAL A 92 6.54 -13.13 -2.11
C VAL A 92 5.21 -13.46 -1.43
N VAL A 93 4.09 -13.18 -2.08
CA VAL A 93 2.78 -13.52 -1.52
C VAL A 93 2.55 -15.02 -1.56
N GLU A 94 2.88 -15.69 -2.66
CA GLU A 94 2.73 -17.14 -2.81
C GLU A 94 3.51 -17.92 -1.74
N SER A 95 4.77 -17.55 -1.50
CA SER A 95 5.61 -18.17 -0.45
C SER A 95 5.13 -17.91 0.99
N SER A 96 4.25 -16.94 1.21
CA SER A 96 3.69 -16.64 2.54
C SER A 96 2.44 -17.44 2.90
N LEU A 97 1.84 -18.09 1.91
CA LEU A 97 0.61 -18.87 2.09
C LEU A 97 0.94 -20.30 2.54
N PRO A 98 0.11 -20.91 3.40
CA PRO A 98 0.24 -22.33 3.73
C PRO A 98 0.08 -23.19 2.48
N GLU A 99 0.86 -24.26 2.39
CA GLU A 99 0.87 -25.15 1.24
C GLU A 99 -0.51 -25.78 0.98
N GLU A 100 -1.29 -26.06 2.03
CA GLU A 100 -2.66 -26.57 1.90
C GLU A 100 -3.58 -25.58 1.18
N THR A 101 -3.34 -24.28 1.37
CA THR A 101 -4.11 -23.22 0.68
C THR A 101 -3.77 -23.19 -0.81
N LEU A 102 -2.48 -23.33 -1.15
CA LEU A 102 -2.02 -23.40 -2.55
C LEU A 102 -2.57 -24.64 -3.25
N VAL A 103 -2.49 -25.80 -2.60
CA VAL A 103 -3.03 -27.07 -3.13
C VAL A 103 -4.55 -26.98 -3.35
N ALA A 104 -5.29 -26.41 -2.40
CA ALA A 104 -6.74 -26.22 -2.55
C ALA A 104 -7.08 -25.28 -3.72
N TRP A 105 -6.30 -24.21 -3.90
CA TRP A 105 -6.46 -23.27 -5.01
C TRP A 105 -6.19 -23.92 -6.37
N GLU A 106 -5.12 -24.70 -6.50
CA GLU A 106 -4.78 -25.36 -7.76
C GLU A 106 -5.80 -26.44 -8.14
N ARG A 107 -6.33 -27.17 -7.15
CA ARG A 107 -7.45 -28.12 -7.36
C ARG A 107 -8.69 -27.42 -7.90
N TYR A 108 -9.07 -26.29 -7.31
CA TYR A 108 -10.21 -25.51 -7.77
C TYR A 108 -10.01 -24.99 -9.21
N ARG A 109 -8.81 -24.46 -9.50
CA ARG A 109 -8.43 -23.96 -10.82
C ARG A 109 -8.46 -25.07 -11.88
N SER A 110 -7.90 -26.23 -11.56
CA SER A 110 -7.86 -27.39 -12.46
C SER A 110 -9.25 -27.95 -12.76
N ALA A 111 -10.18 -27.89 -11.80
CA ALA A 111 -11.57 -28.28 -12.00
C ALA A 111 -12.33 -27.31 -12.91
N HIS A 112 -12.08 -26.00 -12.80
CA HIS A 112 -12.72 -24.96 -13.61
C HIS A 112 -12.10 -24.77 -14.99
N ARG A 113 -10.94 -25.37 -15.28
CA ARG A 113 -10.28 -25.31 -16.60
C ARG A 113 -10.71 -26.42 -17.56
N ARG A 114 -11.51 -27.38 -17.07
CA ARG A 114 -12.03 -28.53 -17.85
C ARG A 114 -13.48 -28.34 -18.31
N VAL A 115 -14.03 -27.14 -18.11
CA VAL A 115 -15.33 -26.67 -18.62
C VAL A 115 -15.05 -25.50 -19.54
#